data_AF-A0A553MS27-F1
#
_entry.id   AF-A0A553MS27-F1
#
_cell.length_a   1.000
_cell.length_b   1.000
_cell.length_c   1.000
_cell.angle_alpha   90.00
_cell.angle_beta   90.00
_cell.angle_gamma   90.00
#
_symmetry.space_group_name_H-M   'P 1'
#
loop_
_entity.id
_entity.type
_entity.pdbx_description
1 polymer ?
#
loop_
_entity_poly.entity_id
_entity_poly.type
_entity_poly.pdbx_seq_one_letter_code
_entity_poly.pdbx_strand_id
1 'polypeptide(L)'
;MEKRELWTAFYFLRFVTLFLYARASGNLPQCKETDYYFEYTECDSTGSRWRVAIPHRQESCTGLPEPVRGTDCTFSCEAGEFLEMSSQECTSCAAGSYSLGSGVRFDQWDSIPAGFSSLATYMDSGGSGDESMTCNKSVEENTE
;
A
#
# COMPACT_ATOMS: atom_id res chain seq x y z
N MET A 1 47.87 -22.91 -43.87
CA MET A 1 47.84 -22.48 -42.45
C MET A 1 46.63 -21.58 -42.19
N GLU A 2 45.44 -21.93 -42.70
CA GLU A 2 44.27 -21.01 -42.73
C GLU A 2 43.06 -21.56 -41.95
N LYS A 3 42.97 -22.89 -41.77
CA LYS A 3 41.83 -23.56 -41.11
C LYS A 3 41.92 -23.57 -39.57
N ARG A 4 43.12 -23.37 -39.00
CA ARG A 4 43.34 -23.32 -37.54
C ARG A 4 42.91 -21.97 -36.94
N GLU A 5 43.10 -20.89 -37.68
CA GLU A 5 42.69 -19.52 -37.32
C GLU A 5 41.15 -19.36 -37.27
N LEU A 6 40.43 -20.11 -38.11
CA LEU A 6 38.97 -20.10 -38.11
C LEU A 6 38.39 -20.79 -36.87
N TRP A 7 38.98 -21.91 -36.44
CA TRP A 7 38.52 -22.64 -35.25
C TRP A 7 38.74 -21.87 -33.95
N THR A 8 39.89 -21.19 -33.83
CA THR A 8 40.19 -20.35 -32.67
C THR A 8 39.26 -19.14 -32.61
N ALA A 9 38.96 -18.50 -33.76
CA ALA A 9 38.01 -17.39 -33.83
C ALA A 9 36.58 -17.79 -33.42
N PHE A 10 36.09 -18.96 -33.84
CA PHE A 10 34.77 -19.47 -33.45
C PHE A 10 34.67 -19.78 -31.95
N TYR A 11 35.70 -20.39 -31.37
CA TYR A 11 35.76 -20.63 -29.91
C TYR A 11 35.82 -19.32 -29.13
N PHE A 12 36.59 -18.34 -29.60
CA PHE A 12 36.70 -17.03 -28.96
C PHE A 12 35.37 -16.28 -29.02
N LEU A 13 34.68 -16.28 -30.17
CA LEU A 13 33.34 -15.69 -30.32
C LEU A 13 32.32 -16.34 -29.39
N ARG A 14 32.30 -17.69 -29.31
CA ARG A 14 31.44 -18.44 -28.39
C ARG A 14 31.73 -18.09 -26.93
N PHE A 15 33.01 -18.00 -26.55
CA PHE A 15 33.43 -17.68 -25.19
C PHE A 15 33.09 -16.23 -24.81
N VAL A 16 33.27 -15.27 -25.73
CA VAL A 16 32.87 -13.87 -25.55
C VAL A 16 31.36 -13.74 -25.41
N THR A 17 30.57 -14.45 -26.23
CA THR A 17 29.10 -14.43 -26.09
C THR A 17 28.64 -15.03 -24.74
N LEU A 18 29.27 -16.13 -24.28
CA LEU A 18 28.99 -16.70 -22.95
C LEU A 18 29.36 -15.74 -21.81
N PHE A 19 30.50 -15.05 -21.92
CA PHE A 19 30.93 -14.05 -20.93
C PHE A 19 30.03 -12.80 -20.91
N LEU A 20 29.51 -12.39 -22.07
CA LEU A 20 28.57 -11.26 -22.16
C LEU A 20 27.20 -11.62 -21.57
N TYR A 21 26.69 -12.83 -21.82
CA TYR A 21 25.45 -13.32 -21.20
C TYR A 21 25.56 -13.42 -19.67
N ALA A 22 26.73 -13.78 -19.14
CA ALA A 22 26.95 -13.88 -17.69
C ALA A 22 27.04 -12.53 -16.95
N ARG A 23 27.23 -11.40 -17.65
CA ARG A 23 27.39 -10.08 -17.02
C ARG A 23 26.09 -9.30 -16.79
N ALA A 24 24.93 -9.85 -17.16
CA ALA A 24 23.64 -9.17 -17.03
C ALA A 24 23.00 -9.25 -15.63
N SER A 25 23.77 -9.38 -14.55
CA SER A 25 23.28 -9.16 -13.19
C SER A 25 23.56 -7.72 -12.78
N GLY A 26 22.68 -6.80 -13.16
CA GLY A 26 22.67 -5.46 -12.60
C GLY A 26 22.32 -5.54 -11.12
N ASN A 27 23.22 -5.06 -10.24
CA ASN A 27 22.88 -4.90 -8.83
C ASN A 27 21.81 -3.82 -8.71
N LEU A 28 20.69 -4.17 -8.08
CA LEU A 28 19.57 -3.28 -7.88
C LEU A 28 19.90 -2.20 -6.82
N PRO A 29 19.41 -0.95 -6.97
CA PRO A 29 19.60 0.08 -5.95
C PRO A 29 18.91 -0.29 -4.63
N GLN A 30 19.32 0.38 -3.54
CA GLN A 30 18.61 0.31 -2.26
C GLN A 30 17.25 1.00 -2.36
N CYS A 31 16.22 0.42 -1.76
CA CYS A 31 14.88 1.00 -1.73
C CYS A 31 14.85 2.29 -0.90
N LYS A 32 14.17 3.31 -1.42
CA LYS A 32 13.79 4.52 -0.67
C LYS A 32 12.36 4.39 -0.19
N GLU A 33 11.97 5.26 0.73
CA GLU A 33 10.61 5.30 1.28
C GLU A 33 9.51 5.55 0.23
N THR A 34 9.85 6.12 -0.92
CA THR A 34 8.92 6.31 -2.05
C THR A 34 8.80 5.09 -2.96
N ASP A 35 9.64 4.06 -2.78
CA ASP A 35 9.69 2.88 -3.65
C ASP A 35 8.81 1.73 -3.13
N TYR A 36 8.31 1.83 -1.90
CA TYR A 36 7.47 0.84 -1.24
C TYR A 36 6.39 1.50 -0.39
N TYR A 37 5.39 0.72 -0.02
CA TYR A 37 4.35 1.12 0.91
C TYR A 37 4.14 0.03 1.95
N PHE A 38 3.41 0.33 3.03
CA PHE A 38 3.20 -0.61 4.12
C PHE A 38 1.80 -1.21 4.08
N GLU A 39 1.73 -2.53 4.29
CA GLU A 39 0.47 -3.25 4.51
C GLU A 39 0.56 -4.09 5.78
N TYR A 40 -0.60 -4.45 6.32
CA TYR A 40 -0.69 -5.47 7.36
C TYR A 40 -0.92 -6.85 6.76
N THR A 41 -0.29 -7.85 7.35
CA THR A 41 -0.63 -9.24 7.09
C THR A 41 -2.01 -9.58 7.64
N GLU A 42 -2.52 -10.74 7.24
CA GLU A 42 -3.64 -11.36 7.93
C GLU A 42 -3.35 -11.57 9.42
N CYS A 43 -4.43 -11.62 10.19
CA CYS A 43 -4.40 -11.86 11.62
C CYS A 43 -4.10 -13.32 11.91
N ASP A 44 -3.21 -13.56 12.87
CA ASP A 44 -3.03 -14.90 13.43
C ASP A 44 -4.14 -15.26 14.43
N SER A 45 -4.11 -16.49 14.92
CA SER A 45 -5.08 -16.98 15.91
C SER A 45 -5.03 -16.27 17.26
N THR A 46 -3.99 -15.46 17.51
CA THR A 46 -3.86 -14.64 18.72
C THR A 46 -4.36 -13.20 18.52
N GLY A 47 -4.78 -12.84 17.30
CA GLY A 47 -5.16 -11.47 16.94
C GLY A 47 -3.97 -10.55 16.67
N SER A 48 -2.76 -11.12 16.55
CA SER A 48 -1.56 -10.38 16.16
C SER A 48 -1.43 -10.33 14.64
N ARG A 49 -0.76 -9.30 14.14
CA ARG A 49 -0.40 -9.15 12.72
C ARG A 49 0.94 -8.47 12.56
N TRP A 50 1.50 -8.52 11.37
CA TRP A 50 2.78 -7.90 11.02
C TRP A 50 2.55 -6.77 10.03
N ARG A 51 3.34 -5.72 10.15
CA ARG A 51 3.44 -4.67 9.14
C ARG A 51 4.62 -4.97 8.23
N VAL A 52 4.36 -5.07 6.93
CA VAL A 52 5.34 -5.44 5.91
C VAL A 52 5.49 -4.33 4.89
N ALA A 53 6.71 -4.10 4.40
CA ALA A 53 6.99 -3.20 3.29
C ALA A 53 6.83 -3.94 1.96
N ILE A 54 5.98 -3.42 1.08
CA ILE A 54 5.69 -3.99 -0.24
C ILE A 54 6.17 -3.02 -1.32
N PRO A 55 7.06 -3.44 -2.24
CA PRO A 55 7.56 -2.57 -3.29
C PRO A 55 6.45 -2.27 -4.31
N HIS A 56 6.37 -1.02 -4.77
CA HIS A 56 5.42 -0.64 -5.81
C HIS A 56 5.66 -1.35 -7.14
N ARG A 57 6.92 -1.72 -7.41
CA ARG A 57 7.31 -2.48 -8.60
C ARG A 57 8.17 -3.67 -8.19
N GLN A 58 7.81 -4.85 -8.68
CA GLN A 58 8.61 -6.05 -8.47
C GLN A 58 10.01 -5.86 -9.06
N GLU A 59 11.03 -6.34 -8.32
CA GLU A 59 12.45 -6.26 -8.71
C GLU A 59 12.93 -4.86 -9.14
N SER A 60 12.43 -3.78 -8.50
CA SER A 60 12.94 -2.42 -8.74
C SER A 60 14.06 -1.97 -7.79
N CYS A 61 14.08 -2.49 -6.56
CA CYS A 61 15.08 -2.14 -5.54
C CYS A 61 15.28 -3.30 -4.53
N THR A 62 16.36 -3.25 -3.75
CA THR A 62 16.70 -4.21 -2.68
C THR A 62 16.80 -3.50 -1.33
N GLY A 63 16.74 -4.25 -0.22
CA GLY A 63 16.87 -3.66 1.13
C GLY A 63 15.59 -3.03 1.65
N LEU A 64 14.45 -3.70 1.49
CA LEU A 64 13.20 -3.30 2.13
C LEU A 64 13.33 -3.35 3.67
N PRO A 65 12.64 -2.45 4.40
CA PRO A 65 12.57 -2.52 5.86
C PRO A 65 12.10 -3.89 6.36
N GLU A 66 12.66 -4.35 7.47
CA GLU A 66 12.24 -5.60 8.10
C GLU A 66 10.79 -5.50 8.62
N PRO A 67 10.01 -6.59 8.54
CA PRO A 67 8.68 -6.64 9.12
C PRO A 67 8.70 -6.38 10.63
N VAL A 68 7.81 -5.52 11.08
CA VAL A 68 7.63 -5.21 12.52
C VAL A 68 6.25 -5.63 12.97
N ARG A 69 6.10 -5.89 14.28
CA ARG A 69 4.79 -6.20 14.86
C ARG A 69 3.82 -5.03 14.61
N GLY A 70 2.63 -5.38 14.15
CA GLY A 70 1.54 -4.44 13.90
C GLY A 70 0.71 -4.14 15.14
N THR A 71 -0.25 -3.24 15.00
CA THR A 71 -1.35 -3.07 15.96
C THR A 71 -2.25 -4.31 15.97
N ASP A 72 -2.94 -4.57 17.07
CA ASP A 72 -3.84 -5.71 17.19
C ASP A 72 -5.00 -5.63 16.18
N CYS A 73 -5.56 -6.77 15.80
CA CYS A 73 -6.61 -6.81 14.79
C CYS A 73 -7.93 -6.14 15.20
N THR A 74 -8.13 -5.94 16.50
CA THR A 74 -9.28 -5.21 17.06
C THR A 74 -8.98 -3.73 17.29
N PHE A 75 -7.77 -3.27 16.95
CA PHE A 75 -7.38 -1.87 17.10
C PHE A 75 -8.08 -0.98 16.08
N SER A 76 -8.60 0.15 16.55
CA SER A 76 -9.13 1.23 15.72
C SER A 76 -8.74 2.58 16.32
N CYS A 77 -8.42 3.55 15.47
CA CYS A 77 -8.27 4.94 15.89
C CYS A 77 -9.62 5.56 16.27
N GLU A 78 -9.56 6.68 16.98
CA GLU A 78 -10.74 7.43 17.39
C GLU A 78 -11.47 8.06 16.19
N ALA A 79 -12.72 8.46 16.41
CA ALA A 79 -13.51 9.13 15.39
C ALA A 79 -12.81 10.42 14.92
N GLY A 80 -12.69 10.59 13.60
CA GLY A 80 -11.95 11.70 13.01
C GLY A 80 -10.44 11.48 12.90
N GLU A 81 -9.94 10.28 13.24
CA GLU A 81 -8.54 9.89 13.06
C GLU A 81 -8.40 8.65 12.17
N PHE A 82 -7.28 8.53 11.47
CA PHE A 82 -6.92 7.37 10.68
C PHE A 82 -5.57 6.81 11.12
N LEU A 83 -5.35 5.52 10.90
CA LEU A 83 -4.07 4.88 11.21
C LEU A 83 -3.07 5.13 10.09
N GLU A 84 -2.02 5.89 10.39
CA GLU A 84 -0.91 6.14 9.48
C GLU A 84 0.00 4.90 9.45
N MET A 85 0.03 4.19 8.32
CA MET A 85 0.74 2.91 8.21
C MET A 85 2.26 3.05 8.31
N SER A 86 2.82 4.21 7.95
CA SER A 86 4.26 4.45 8.03
C SER A 86 4.78 4.51 9.48
N SER A 87 4.06 5.23 10.36
CA SER A 87 4.39 5.42 11.77
C SER A 87 3.68 4.45 12.72
N GLN A 88 2.59 3.82 12.28
CA GLN A 88 1.64 3.08 13.12
C GLN A 88 0.97 3.94 14.21
N GLU A 89 0.76 5.23 13.93
CA GLU A 89 0.11 6.17 14.85
C GLU A 89 -1.23 6.68 14.27
N CYS A 90 -2.16 7.01 15.16
CA CYS A 90 -3.40 7.66 14.77
C CYS A 90 -3.14 9.14 14.44
N THR A 91 -3.54 9.55 13.24
CA THR A 91 -3.39 10.92 12.75
C THR A 91 -4.77 11.50 12.49
N SER A 92 -4.97 12.76 12.86
CA SER A 92 -6.25 13.44 12.64
C SER A 92 -6.55 13.65 11.15
N CYS A 93 -7.80 13.43 10.76
CA CYS A 93 -8.28 13.72 9.42
C CYS A 93 -8.22 15.21 9.10
N ALA A 94 -7.89 15.52 7.84
CA ALA A 94 -7.94 16.90 7.34
C ALA A 94 -9.39 17.43 7.38
N ALA A 95 -9.54 18.75 7.52
CA ALA A 95 -10.85 19.40 7.50
C ALA A 95 -11.65 19.02 6.24
N GLY A 96 -12.92 18.66 6.41
CA GLY A 96 -13.77 18.19 5.31
C GLY A 96 -13.67 16.68 5.01
N SER A 97 -12.90 15.93 5.81
CA SER A 97 -12.84 14.46 5.78
C SER A 97 -13.17 13.88 7.16
N TYR A 98 -13.65 12.64 7.20
CA TYR A 98 -13.96 11.95 8.45
C TYR A 98 -13.55 10.49 8.37
N SER A 99 -13.16 9.93 9.51
CA SER A 99 -12.92 8.50 9.71
C SER A 99 -13.87 8.04 10.81
N LEU A 100 -14.59 6.94 10.57
CA LEU A 100 -15.51 6.36 11.56
C LEU A 100 -14.80 5.37 12.49
N GLY A 101 -13.49 5.19 12.35
CA GLY A 101 -12.76 4.13 13.05
C GLY A 101 -13.35 2.76 12.68
N SER A 102 -13.86 2.04 13.68
CA SER A 102 -14.59 0.77 13.52
C SER A 102 -16.11 0.94 13.32
N GLY A 103 -16.61 2.17 13.25
CA GLY A 103 -18.01 2.50 13.08
C GLY A 103 -18.53 2.27 11.66
N VAL A 104 -19.79 1.89 11.55
CA VAL A 104 -20.51 1.72 10.27
C VAL A 104 -21.40 2.93 10.03
N ARG A 105 -21.30 3.54 8.85
CA ARG A 105 -22.25 4.57 8.40
C ARG A 105 -23.40 3.91 7.66
N PHE A 106 -24.61 4.32 7.98
CA PHE A 106 -25.78 4.01 7.17
C PHE A 106 -26.25 5.32 6.57
N ASP A 107 -26.26 5.39 5.24
CA ASP A 107 -26.46 6.63 4.49
C ASP A 107 -27.79 6.61 3.75
N GLN A 108 -28.28 5.39 3.49
CA GLN A 108 -29.51 5.11 2.81
C GLN A 108 -30.32 4.10 3.63
N TRP A 109 -31.62 4.39 3.74
CA TRP A 109 -32.60 3.49 4.32
C TRP A 109 -33.94 3.75 3.62
N ASP A 110 -34.63 2.70 3.20
CA ASP A 110 -35.96 2.82 2.58
C ASP A 110 -37.02 3.26 3.61
N SER A 111 -36.84 2.81 4.86
CA SER A 111 -37.68 3.16 6.00
C SER A 111 -36.81 3.32 7.24
N ILE A 112 -37.15 4.27 8.12
CA ILE A 112 -36.37 4.53 9.32
C ILE A 112 -36.43 3.30 10.25
N PRO A 113 -35.28 2.73 10.68
CA PRO A 113 -35.30 1.56 11.54
C PRO A 113 -35.96 1.85 12.89
N ALA A 114 -36.53 0.82 13.52
CA ALA A 114 -37.18 0.96 14.81
C ALA A 114 -36.19 1.51 15.85
N GLY A 115 -36.60 2.57 16.57
CA GLY A 115 -35.76 3.24 17.56
C GLY A 115 -34.93 4.41 17.03
N PHE A 116 -35.02 4.73 15.73
CA PHE A 116 -34.36 5.89 15.14
C PHE A 116 -35.35 7.04 14.93
N SER A 117 -34.88 8.28 15.08
CA SER A 117 -35.64 9.51 14.80
C SER A 117 -34.78 10.47 13.98
N SER A 118 -35.32 11.01 12.89
CA SER A 118 -34.60 11.94 12.01
C SER A 118 -34.85 13.39 12.43
N LEU A 119 -33.77 14.15 12.64
CA LEU A 119 -33.82 15.61 12.78
C LEU A 119 -33.11 16.24 11.57
N ALA A 120 -33.80 17.08 10.81
CA ALA A 120 -33.21 17.79 9.69
C ALA A 120 -32.73 19.18 10.14
N THR A 121 -31.43 19.45 9.99
CA THR A 121 -30.82 20.77 10.23
C THR A 121 -30.14 21.21 8.95
N TYR A 122 -30.42 22.44 8.49
CA TYR A 122 -29.75 23.02 7.33
C TYR A 122 -28.33 23.44 7.70
N MET A 123 -27.32 22.89 7.00
CA MET A 123 -25.92 23.31 7.10
C MET A 123 -25.53 24.03 5.80
N ASP A 124 -25.23 25.32 5.88
CA ASP A 124 -24.69 26.10 4.76
C ASP A 124 -23.25 25.64 4.46
N SER A 125 -23.01 25.22 3.21
CA SER A 125 -21.75 24.61 2.77
C SER A 125 -20.78 25.67 2.24
N GLY A 126 -19.62 25.81 2.90
CA GLY A 126 -18.52 26.66 2.43
C GLY A 126 -17.21 25.87 2.26
N GLY A 127 -16.65 25.92 1.04
CA GLY A 127 -15.21 25.80 0.77
C GLY A 127 -14.65 24.41 0.44
N SER A 128 -14.25 24.25 -0.82
CA SER A 128 -13.54 23.12 -1.42
C SER A 128 -12.04 23.09 -1.07
N GLY A 129 -11.44 21.89 -1.03
CA GLY A 129 -9.98 21.67 -0.99
C GLY A 129 -9.63 20.19 -1.14
N ASP A 130 -8.63 19.90 -1.98
CA ASP A 130 -8.25 18.60 -2.54
C ASP A 130 -7.14 17.89 -1.75
N GLU A 131 -6.97 16.62 -2.09
CA GLU A 131 -5.81 15.72 -2.00
C GLU A 131 -5.69 14.70 -0.85
N SER A 132 -5.61 13.45 -1.31
CA SER A 132 -5.27 12.20 -0.65
C SER A 132 -4.08 12.33 0.31
N MET A 133 -4.31 11.98 1.57
CA MET A 133 -3.76 10.74 2.16
C MET A 133 -4.67 10.28 3.31
N THR A 134 -5.38 9.18 3.09
CA THR A 134 -6.09 8.33 4.08
C THR A 134 -7.15 8.95 4.99
N CYS A 135 -8.00 9.85 4.46
CA CYS A 135 -9.41 9.98 4.90
C CYS A 135 -10.31 9.98 3.66
N ASN A 136 -10.55 8.79 3.10
CA ASN A 136 -11.36 8.64 1.89
C ASN A 136 -12.83 8.91 2.22
N LYS A 137 -13.44 9.84 1.48
CA LYS A 137 -14.89 9.97 1.39
C LYS A 137 -15.42 8.63 0.88
N SER A 138 -16.07 7.85 1.74
CA SER A 138 -16.67 6.57 1.36
C SER A 138 -17.66 6.82 0.22
N VAL A 139 -17.31 6.38 -0.99
CA VAL A 139 -18.29 6.15 -2.07
C VAL A 139 -18.42 4.65 -2.17
N GLU A 140 -19.62 4.16 -1.85
CA GLU A 140 -20.05 2.79 -2.11
C GLU A 140 -20.00 2.45 -3.60
N GLU A 141 -19.56 1.24 -3.91
CA GLU A 141 -19.99 0.55 -5.12
C GLU A 141 -20.73 -0.73 -4.69
N ASN A 142 -22.06 -0.63 -4.69
CA ASN A 142 -22.95 -1.78 -4.60
C ASN A 142 -22.84 -2.57 -5.90
N THR A 143 -22.39 -3.82 -5.83
CA THR A 143 -22.63 -4.80 -6.90
C THR A 143 -23.54 -5.90 -6.39
N GLU A 144 -24.77 -5.87 -6.92
CA GLU A 144 -25.87 -6.87 -6.95
C GLU A 144 -26.34 -7.56 -5.67
#